data_AF-A0A963CXM6-F1
#
_entry.id   AF-A0A963CXM6-F1
#
_cell.length_a   1.000
_cell.length_b   1.000
_cell.length_c   1.000
_cell.angle_alpha   90.00
_cell.angle_beta   90.00
_cell.angle_gamma   90.00
#
_symmetry.space_group_name_H-M   'P 1'
#
loop_
_entity.id
_entity.type
_entity.pdbx_description
1 polymer ?
#
loop_
_entity_poly.entity_id
_entity_poly.type
_entity_poly.pdbx_seq_one_letter_code
_entity_poly.pdbx_strand_id
1 'polypeptide(L)'
;MTASRSYFIAGTDTEIGKTYATCALLHHARGAGLRALGMKPVAAGARTIDGGLRNDDAMALIGASSFASDYRLVNPICLAEAVAPHIAAADEGRTIDPAVILAARDALSAHADVLLIEGVGGFRVPLQRDFDTADLATELAAPVILVVGLRLGCINHALLTADAIRARGLDLVGWIANAVDPLMSRREENVAALDERLGCRRLGVLPHDEARDPASAAGLLSLPAPPREAAAGAIVLIDSAARLHGGHRGRVVVTGSHGGRSTARHALRAGARLCFFNDAGRGKDDAGVAALAMLQRAGLAAACYSHDSACLGDARDGFGNGYITVVNDAAAAMGLRVGMSVVEAASLAAHPGTGED
;
A
#
# COMPACT_ATOMS: atom_id res chain seq x y z
N MET A 1 3.80 23.09 1.42
CA MET A 1 4.48 21.92 2.03
C MET A 1 4.12 20.71 1.19
N THR A 2 5.10 19.93 0.75
CA THR A 2 4.87 18.67 0.04
C THR A 2 4.15 17.69 0.97
N ALA A 3 3.13 16.98 0.48
CA ALA A 3 2.43 15.98 1.28
C ALA A 3 3.42 14.90 1.76
N SER A 4 3.37 14.56 3.05
CA SER A 4 4.20 13.52 3.67
C SER A 4 3.93 12.17 3.00
N ARG A 5 5.00 11.47 2.59
CA ARG A 5 4.92 10.14 1.97
C ARG A 5 5.22 9.09 3.03
N SER A 6 4.26 8.23 3.35
CA SER A 6 4.49 7.10 4.25
C SER A 6 4.57 5.79 3.47
N TYR A 7 5.55 4.94 3.80
CA TYR A 7 5.69 3.60 3.24
C TYR A 7 5.78 2.57 4.36
N PHE A 8 5.06 1.46 4.22
CA PHE A 8 5.20 0.33 5.12
C PHE A 8 6.29 -0.62 4.60
N ILE A 9 7.31 -0.89 5.40
CA ILE A 9 8.40 -1.80 5.04
C ILE A 9 8.05 -3.20 5.55
N ALA A 10 7.66 -4.07 4.61
CA ALA A 10 7.43 -5.48 4.85
C ALA A 10 8.69 -6.29 4.55
N GLY A 11 8.83 -7.46 5.18
CA GLY A 11 9.88 -8.42 4.87
C GLY A 11 9.30 -9.77 4.51
N THR A 12 10.00 -10.51 3.67
CA THR A 12 9.62 -11.89 3.34
C THR A 12 9.76 -12.85 4.51
N ASP A 13 10.61 -12.53 5.49
CA ASP A 13 10.88 -13.36 6.67
C ASP A 13 11.57 -12.54 7.80
N THR A 14 11.91 -13.19 8.91
CA THR A 14 12.84 -12.68 9.94
C THR A 14 14.29 -12.69 9.44
N GLU A 15 15.14 -11.83 10.01
CA GLU A 15 16.59 -11.77 9.74
C GLU A 15 17.01 -11.52 8.28
N ILE A 16 16.07 -11.13 7.41
CA ILE A 16 16.35 -10.80 6.00
C ILE A 16 16.94 -9.39 5.80
N GLY A 17 17.29 -8.70 6.89
CA GLY A 17 17.87 -7.35 6.86
C GLY A 17 16.87 -6.23 6.52
N LYS A 18 15.63 -6.30 7.03
CA LYS A 18 14.66 -5.20 6.92
C LYS A 18 15.24 -3.88 7.44
N THR A 19 15.74 -3.88 8.68
CA THR A 19 16.34 -2.72 9.34
C THR A 19 17.47 -2.11 8.52
N TYR A 20 18.36 -2.96 7.98
CA TYR A 20 19.45 -2.52 7.12
C TYR A 20 18.94 -1.81 5.86
N ALA A 21 17.96 -2.42 5.16
CA ALA A 21 17.35 -1.84 3.97
C ALA A 21 16.58 -0.53 4.28
N THR A 22 15.85 -0.48 5.40
CA THR A 22 15.13 0.72 5.84
C THR A 22 16.11 1.85 6.16
N CYS A 23 17.18 1.58 6.90
CA CYS A 23 18.22 2.57 7.18
C CYS A 23 18.90 3.07 5.90
N ALA A 24 19.20 2.19 4.94
CA ALA A 24 19.76 2.58 3.65
C ALA A 24 18.81 3.49 2.85
N LEU A 25 17.50 3.21 2.86
CA LEU A 25 16.49 4.10 2.28
C LEU A 25 16.40 5.46 3.00
N LEU A 26 16.52 5.49 4.33
CA LEU A 26 16.56 6.75 5.11
C LEU A 26 17.78 7.58 4.72
N HIS A 27 18.96 6.97 4.63
CA HIS A 27 20.18 7.64 4.17
C HIS A 27 20.04 8.14 2.72
N HIS A 28 19.44 7.35 1.83
CA HIS A 28 19.16 7.76 0.45
C HIS A 28 18.27 9.00 0.40
N ALA A 29 17.14 8.98 1.12
CA ALA A 29 16.18 10.08 1.18
C ALA A 29 16.82 11.36 1.75
N ARG A 30 17.65 11.23 2.79
CA ARG A 30 18.44 12.33 3.37
C ARG A 30 19.45 12.90 2.38
N GLY A 31 20.17 12.04 1.67
CA GLY A 31 21.11 12.44 0.61
C GLY A 31 20.41 13.22 -0.51
N ALA A 32 19.13 12.94 -0.75
CA ALA A 32 18.27 13.68 -1.67
C ALA A 32 17.66 14.97 -1.07
N GLY A 33 18.04 15.36 0.15
CA GLY A 33 17.57 16.58 0.81
C GLY A 33 16.19 16.46 1.47
N LEU A 34 15.62 15.27 1.59
CA LEU A 34 14.30 15.04 2.21
C LEU A 34 14.41 14.89 3.73
N ARG A 35 13.38 15.36 4.44
CA ARG A 35 13.18 15.05 5.86
C ARG A 35 12.63 13.63 5.99
N ALA A 36 13.51 12.66 6.19
CA ALA A 36 13.17 11.25 6.28
C ALA A 36 13.23 10.74 7.72
N LEU A 37 12.15 10.13 8.20
CA LEU A 37 12.07 9.51 9.52
C LEU A 37 11.74 8.02 9.40
N GLY A 38 12.31 7.23 10.30
CA GLY A 38 11.95 5.82 10.50
C GLY A 38 11.02 5.63 11.69
N MET A 39 10.11 4.67 11.59
CA MET A 39 9.23 4.22 12.67
C MET A 39 9.28 2.70 12.77
N LYS A 40 9.39 2.16 13.99
CA LYS A 40 9.26 0.75 14.32
C LYS A 40 8.04 0.59 15.25
N PRO A 41 6.80 0.59 14.74
CA PRO A 41 5.58 0.68 15.54
C PRO A 41 5.49 -0.37 16.64
N VAL A 42 5.90 -1.60 16.34
CA VAL A 42 5.95 -2.72 17.26
C VAL A 42 7.34 -3.34 17.21
N ALA A 43 7.95 -3.55 18.38
CA ALA A 43 9.22 -4.24 18.53
C ALA A 43 9.16 -5.19 19.72
N ALA A 44 9.81 -6.35 19.56
CA ALA A 44 10.02 -7.36 20.58
C ALA A 44 11.53 -7.65 20.67
N GLY A 45 12.03 -8.07 21.82
CA GLY A 45 13.47 -8.19 22.07
C GLY A 45 14.12 -6.84 22.36
N ALA A 46 13.67 -6.17 23.42
CA ALA A 46 14.20 -4.88 23.87
C ALA A 46 14.99 -5.03 25.18
N ARG A 47 15.90 -4.09 25.43
CA ARG A 47 16.73 -4.05 26.65
C ARG A 47 16.54 -2.72 27.37
N THR A 48 16.68 -2.73 28.68
CA THR A 48 16.63 -1.49 29.47
C THR A 48 17.91 -0.69 29.28
N ILE A 49 17.79 0.52 28.75
CA ILE A 49 18.86 1.51 28.60
C ILE A 49 18.35 2.81 29.21
N ASP A 50 19.13 3.42 30.11
CA ASP A 50 18.80 4.68 30.80
C ASP A 50 17.39 4.68 31.43
N GLY A 51 17.00 3.53 32.01
CA GLY A 51 15.72 3.36 32.69
C GLY A 51 14.50 3.12 31.79
N GLY A 52 14.67 2.96 30.48
CA GLY A 52 13.59 2.63 29.55
C GLY A 52 13.93 1.50 28.58
N LEU A 53 12.93 0.76 28.13
CA LEU A 53 13.13 -0.26 27.09
C LEU A 53 13.54 0.39 25.77
N ARG A 54 14.57 -0.17 25.13
CA ARG A 54 15.09 0.21 23.82
C ARG A 54 15.30 -1.04 22.98
N ASN A 55 14.84 -0.99 21.74
CA ASN A 55 15.05 -2.02 20.73
C ASN A 55 16.11 -1.57 19.73
N ASP A 56 17.00 -2.49 19.37
CA ASP A 56 18.15 -2.21 18.51
C ASP A 56 17.72 -1.74 17.11
N ASP A 57 16.64 -2.30 16.53
CA ASP A 57 16.10 -1.84 15.24
C ASP A 57 15.57 -0.40 15.34
N ALA A 58 14.77 -0.11 16.36
CA ALA A 58 14.22 1.23 16.57
C ALA A 58 15.32 2.28 16.76
N MET A 59 16.38 1.94 17.50
CA MET A 59 17.54 2.82 17.68
C MET A 59 18.32 3.03 16.37
N ALA A 60 18.48 1.98 15.55
CA ALA A 60 19.09 2.11 14.22
C ALA A 60 18.29 3.04 13.31
N LEU A 61 16.96 2.93 13.31
CA LEU A 61 16.08 3.84 12.54
C LEU A 61 16.21 5.30 13.02
N ILE A 62 16.32 5.54 14.33
CA ILE A 62 16.56 6.90 14.87
C ILE A 62 17.89 7.45 14.36
N GLY A 63 18.97 6.65 14.40
CA GLY A 63 20.29 7.08 13.92
C GLY A 63 20.34 7.36 12.42
N ALA A 64 19.58 6.60 11.63
CA ALA A 64 19.49 6.79 10.19
C ALA A 64 18.52 7.91 9.77
N SER A 65 17.61 8.34 10.66
CA SER A 65 16.65 9.43 10.41
C SER A 65 17.32 10.80 10.26
N SER A 66 16.64 11.76 9.62
CA SER A 66 17.15 13.12 9.41
C SER A 66 17.40 13.89 10.71
N PHE A 67 16.61 13.60 11.74
CA PHE A 67 16.73 14.19 13.07
C PHE A 67 16.20 13.22 14.12
N ALA A 68 16.70 13.35 15.34
CA ALA A 68 16.23 12.56 16.47
C ALA A 68 14.78 12.91 16.81
N SER A 69 13.95 11.87 16.97
CA SER A 69 12.56 11.98 17.42
C SER A 69 12.41 11.30 18.78
N ASP A 70 11.34 11.62 19.53
CA ASP A 70 11.03 10.91 20.78
C ASP A 70 10.92 9.40 20.48
N TYR A 71 11.66 8.60 21.25
CA TYR A 71 11.68 7.15 21.12
C TYR A 71 10.28 6.55 21.15
N ARG A 72 9.37 7.11 21.95
CA ARG A 72 7.98 6.61 22.07
C ARG A 72 7.14 6.86 20.83
N LEU A 73 7.52 7.83 19.98
CA LEU A 73 6.89 8.02 18.68
C LEU A 73 7.44 7.04 17.64
N VAL A 74 8.75 6.78 17.69
CA VAL A 74 9.39 5.81 16.78
C VAL A 74 8.97 4.38 17.11
N ASN A 75 8.97 4.00 18.38
CA ASN A 75 8.61 2.67 18.86
C ASN A 75 7.62 2.74 20.05
N PRO A 76 6.34 3.04 19.77
CA PRO A 76 5.30 3.15 20.79
C PRO A 76 5.04 1.84 21.54
N ILE A 77 5.17 0.70 20.85
CA ILE A 77 5.01 -0.62 21.45
C ILE A 77 6.38 -1.33 21.47
N CYS A 78 7.10 -1.14 22.57
CA CYS A 78 8.39 -1.78 22.84
C CYS A 78 8.23 -2.90 23.87
N LEU A 79 8.47 -4.15 23.50
CA LEU A 79 8.32 -5.36 24.32
C LEU A 79 9.70 -5.96 24.61
N ALA A 80 9.89 -6.48 25.82
CA ALA A 80 11.18 -6.96 26.31
C ALA A 80 11.59 -8.29 25.67
N GLU A 81 10.69 -9.28 25.63
CA GLU A 81 11.04 -10.63 25.19
C GLU A 81 11.15 -10.74 23.67
N ALA A 82 12.14 -11.51 23.20
CA ALA A 82 12.39 -11.75 21.77
C ALA A 82 11.53 -12.89 21.21
N VAL A 83 10.21 -12.75 21.32
CA VAL A 83 9.20 -13.70 20.82
C VAL A 83 8.19 -12.99 19.93
N ALA A 84 7.19 -13.72 19.41
CA ALA A 84 6.13 -13.10 18.61
C ALA A 84 5.42 -12.00 19.44
N PRO A 85 5.12 -10.82 18.87
CA PRO A 85 4.63 -9.67 19.65
C PRO A 85 3.40 -9.95 20.50
N HIS A 86 2.41 -10.69 20.00
CA HIS A 86 1.23 -11.06 20.77
C HIS A 86 1.55 -11.89 22.03
N ILE A 87 2.60 -12.71 22.01
CA ILE A 87 3.05 -13.51 23.15
C ILE A 87 3.73 -12.59 24.16
N ALA A 88 4.74 -11.83 23.73
CA ALA A 88 5.47 -10.91 24.60
C ALA A 88 4.53 -9.87 25.25
N ALA A 89 3.54 -9.37 24.50
CA ALA A 89 2.53 -8.46 25.05
C ALA A 89 1.65 -9.15 26.11
N ALA A 90 1.24 -10.39 25.87
CA ALA A 90 0.44 -11.15 26.85
C ALA A 90 1.24 -11.44 28.13
N ASP A 91 2.51 -11.82 28.01
CA ASP A 91 3.40 -12.09 29.15
C ASP A 91 3.67 -10.83 29.98
N GLU A 92 3.73 -9.66 29.33
CA GLU A 92 3.83 -8.36 30.00
C GLU A 92 2.48 -7.80 30.51
N GLY A 93 1.36 -8.48 30.26
CA GLY A 93 0.03 -7.98 30.60
C GLY A 93 -0.38 -6.71 29.83
N ARG A 94 0.15 -6.53 28.62
CA ARG A 94 -0.05 -5.35 27.76
C ARG A 94 -0.89 -5.68 26.52
N THR A 95 -1.54 -4.66 25.99
CA THR A 95 -2.26 -4.74 24.71
C THR A 95 -1.55 -3.92 23.65
N ILE A 96 -1.41 -4.48 22.45
CA ILE A 96 -0.88 -3.76 21.28
C ILE A 96 -2.04 -2.96 20.67
N ASP A 97 -2.24 -1.73 21.14
CA ASP A 97 -3.32 -0.85 20.67
C ASP A 97 -2.95 -0.13 19.37
N PRO A 98 -3.67 -0.39 18.25
CA PRO A 98 -3.41 0.29 16.98
C PRO A 98 -3.61 1.81 17.03
N ALA A 99 -4.50 2.31 17.89
CA ALA A 99 -4.75 3.76 17.99
C ALA A 99 -3.52 4.53 18.45
N VAL A 100 -2.74 3.95 19.37
CA VAL A 100 -1.46 4.52 19.83
C VAL A 100 -0.44 4.57 18.68
N ILE A 101 -0.42 3.53 17.85
CA ILE A 101 0.47 3.46 16.68
C ILE A 101 0.09 4.52 15.64
N LEU A 102 -1.21 4.66 15.34
CA LEU A 102 -1.70 5.66 14.38
C LEU A 102 -1.41 7.09 14.84
N ALA A 103 -1.62 7.38 16.13
CA ALA A 103 -1.29 8.70 16.70
C ALA A 103 0.21 9.02 16.62
N ALA A 104 1.06 8.03 16.92
CA ALA A 104 2.52 8.18 16.79
C ALA A 104 2.94 8.40 15.33
N ARG A 105 2.34 7.67 14.38
CA ARG A 105 2.53 7.86 12.94
C ARG A 105 2.17 9.28 12.54
N ASP A 106 0.98 9.76 12.89
CA ASP A 106 0.50 11.09 12.51
C ASP A 106 1.43 12.21 13.03
N ALA A 107 1.93 12.06 14.27
CA ALA A 107 2.90 12.98 14.86
C ALA A 107 4.24 13.00 14.09
N LEU A 108 4.76 11.84 13.70
CA LEU A 108 5.98 11.76 12.89
C LEU A 108 5.78 12.31 11.48
N SER A 109 4.66 11.96 10.82
CA SER A 109 4.31 12.41 9.47
C SER A 109 4.19 13.92 9.36
N ALA A 110 3.73 14.61 10.41
CA ALA A 110 3.65 16.07 10.45
C ALA A 110 5.02 16.77 10.30
N HIS A 111 6.12 16.04 10.50
CA HIS A 111 7.47 16.54 10.46
C HIS A 111 8.37 15.86 9.41
N ALA A 112 7.82 14.99 8.55
CA ALA A 112 8.59 14.23 7.59
C ALA A 112 8.05 14.39 6.16
N ASP A 113 8.95 14.56 5.19
CA ASP A 113 8.63 14.38 3.78
C ASP A 113 8.47 12.90 3.43
N VAL A 114 9.23 12.04 4.11
CA VAL A 114 9.21 10.58 3.97
C VAL A 114 9.20 9.91 5.35
N LEU A 115 8.21 9.06 5.61
CA LEU A 115 8.14 8.21 6.78
C LEU A 115 8.21 6.74 6.36
N LEU A 116 9.23 6.02 6.85
CA LEU A 116 9.37 4.59 6.62
C LEU A 116 8.94 3.83 7.87
N ILE A 117 7.86 3.08 7.78
CA ILE A 117 7.23 2.38 8.90
C ILE A 117 7.59 0.89 8.79
N GLU A 118 8.51 0.44 9.60
CA GLU A 118 9.05 -0.92 9.53
C GLU A 118 8.23 -1.92 10.34
N GLY A 119 7.74 -2.97 9.66
CA GLY A 119 7.06 -4.08 10.32
C GLY A 119 7.96 -4.90 11.25
N VAL A 120 7.33 -5.85 11.95
CA VAL A 120 7.99 -6.83 12.81
C VAL A 120 7.85 -8.22 12.21
N GLY A 121 8.93 -8.99 12.16
CA GLY A 121 8.95 -10.33 11.55
C GLY A 121 8.59 -10.33 10.05
N GLY A 122 7.83 -11.32 9.60
CA GLY A 122 7.29 -11.38 8.24
C GLY A 122 6.10 -10.43 8.03
N PHE A 123 5.37 -10.56 6.92
CA PHE A 123 4.24 -9.67 6.63
C PHE A 123 2.97 -9.95 7.46
N ARG A 124 2.75 -11.20 7.88
CA ARG A 124 1.58 -11.63 8.68
C ARG A 124 2.01 -12.16 10.04
N VAL A 125 2.29 -11.24 10.96
CA VAL A 125 2.68 -11.56 12.34
C VAL A 125 1.55 -11.16 13.28
N PRO A 126 1.04 -12.07 14.13
CA PRO A 126 -0.03 -11.74 15.06
C PRO A 126 0.40 -10.67 16.07
N LEU A 127 -0.44 -9.64 16.19
CA LEU A 127 -0.32 -8.58 17.19
C LEU A 127 -1.38 -8.73 18.28
N GLN A 128 -2.56 -9.23 17.91
CA GLN A 128 -3.63 -9.68 18.80
C GLN A 128 -4.28 -10.94 18.22
N ARG A 129 -5.38 -11.42 18.85
CA ARG A 129 -6.11 -12.64 18.43
C ARG A 129 -6.58 -12.58 16.97
N ASP A 130 -7.20 -11.46 16.59
CA ASP A 130 -7.84 -11.28 15.28
C ASP A 130 -7.24 -10.07 14.51
N PHE A 131 -5.99 -9.73 14.82
CA PHE A 131 -5.28 -8.58 14.23
C PHE A 131 -3.80 -8.90 14.03
N ASP A 132 -3.32 -8.79 12.80
CA ASP A 132 -1.92 -9.02 12.42
C ASP A 132 -1.25 -7.76 11.81
N THR A 133 0.05 -7.84 11.53
CA THR A 133 0.81 -6.75 10.92
C THR A 133 0.30 -6.32 9.54
N ALA A 134 -0.42 -7.18 8.81
CA ALA A 134 -1.01 -6.83 7.52
C ALA A 134 -2.29 -6.00 7.70
N ASP A 135 -3.03 -6.25 8.77
CA ASP A 135 -4.17 -5.43 9.18
C ASP A 135 -3.69 -4.05 9.65
N LEU A 136 -2.60 -4.00 10.45
CA LEU A 136 -1.95 -2.74 10.82
C LEU A 136 -1.49 -1.93 9.59
N ALA A 137 -0.87 -2.58 8.61
CA ALA A 137 -0.47 -1.91 7.36
C ALA A 137 -1.69 -1.33 6.60
N THR A 138 -2.85 -1.99 6.71
CA THR A 138 -4.12 -1.51 6.14
C THR A 138 -4.63 -0.28 6.86
N GLU A 139 -4.61 -0.25 8.19
CA GLU A 139 -5.03 0.91 8.99
C GLU A 139 -4.11 2.11 8.79
N LEU A 140 -2.81 1.89 8.64
CA LEU A 140 -1.84 2.93 8.30
C LEU A 140 -2.08 3.52 6.91
N ALA A 141 -2.81 2.82 6.03
CA ALA A 141 -3.07 3.20 4.64
C ALA A 141 -1.77 3.55 3.87
N ALA A 142 -0.68 2.89 4.21
CA ALA A 142 0.64 3.14 3.62
C ALA A 142 0.94 2.11 2.52
N PRO A 143 1.35 2.53 1.31
CA PRO A 143 1.87 1.61 0.31
C PRO A 143 3.07 0.82 0.83
N VAL A 144 3.21 -0.42 0.37
CA VAL A 144 4.19 -1.38 0.88
C VAL A 144 5.44 -1.42 0.01
N ILE A 145 6.60 -1.39 0.66
CA ILE A 145 7.88 -1.76 0.08
C ILE A 145 8.26 -3.13 0.65
N LEU A 146 8.55 -4.10 -0.21
CA LEU A 146 8.93 -5.46 0.20
C LEU A 146 10.45 -5.65 0.20
N VAL A 147 11.03 -5.99 1.34
CA VAL A 147 12.43 -6.44 1.44
C VAL A 147 12.49 -7.95 1.29
N VAL A 148 13.27 -8.41 0.31
CA VAL A 148 13.46 -9.83 -0.01
C VAL A 148 14.90 -10.22 0.34
N GLY A 149 15.06 -11.05 1.38
CA GLY A 149 16.34 -11.68 1.66
C GLY A 149 16.68 -12.75 0.61
N LEU A 150 17.74 -12.54 -0.15
CA LEU A 150 18.23 -13.45 -1.18
C LEU A 150 18.94 -14.64 -0.54
N ARG A 151 18.23 -15.77 -0.55
CA ARG A 151 18.66 -17.12 -0.18
C ARG A 151 17.75 -18.14 -0.87
N LEU A 152 18.08 -19.42 -0.81
CA LEU A 152 17.22 -20.47 -1.38
C LEU A 152 15.78 -20.36 -0.83
N GLY A 153 14.79 -20.39 -1.72
CA GLY A 153 13.37 -20.23 -1.39
C GLY A 153 12.84 -18.78 -1.44
N CYS A 154 13.70 -17.77 -1.67
CA CYS A 154 13.27 -16.37 -1.65
C CYS A 154 12.20 -16.02 -2.68
N ILE A 155 12.18 -16.70 -3.85
CA ILE A 155 11.14 -16.52 -4.87
C ILE A 155 9.77 -16.87 -4.29
N ASN A 156 9.63 -18.04 -3.68
CA ASN A 156 8.38 -18.48 -3.06
C ASN A 156 7.91 -17.48 -1.99
N HIS A 157 8.78 -17.13 -1.05
CA HIS A 157 8.41 -16.21 0.03
C HIS A 157 8.03 -14.82 -0.48
N ALA A 158 8.73 -14.30 -1.49
CA ALA A 158 8.40 -13.01 -2.08
C ALA A 158 7.03 -13.02 -2.76
N LEU A 159 6.72 -14.06 -3.55
CA LEU A 159 5.44 -14.16 -4.24
C LEU A 159 4.27 -14.38 -3.27
N LEU A 160 4.41 -15.28 -2.29
CA LEU A 160 3.39 -15.48 -1.26
C LEU A 160 3.15 -14.20 -0.44
N THR A 161 4.22 -13.46 -0.12
CA THR A 161 4.11 -12.19 0.59
C THR A 161 3.43 -11.13 -0.26
N ALA A 162 3.79 -11.02 -1.55
CA ALA A 162 3.16 -10.10 -2.49
C ALA A 162 1.67 -10.38 -2.66
N ASP A 163 1.28 -11.65 -2.74
CA ASP A 163 -0.12 -12.05 -2.82
C ASP A 163 -0.88 -11.72 -1.53
N ALA A 164 -0.27 -11.92 -0.36
CA ALA A 164 -0.87 -11.52 0.92
C ALA A 164 -1.07 -9.99 1.02
N ILE A 165 -0.10 -9.19 0.57
CA ILE A 165 -0.20 -7.73 0.49
C ILE A 165 -1.39 -7.33 -0.39
N ARG A 166 -1.47 -7.88 -1.60
CA ARG A 166 -2.56 -7.59 -2.55
C ARG A 166 -3.92 -8.05 -2.05
N ALA A 167 -4.00 -9.20 -1.37
CA ALA A 167 -5.24 -9.71 -0.81
C ALA A 167 -5.83 -8.75 0.26
N ARG A 168 -4.96 -8.06 1.01
CA ARG A 168 -5.34 -6.98 1.93
C ARG A 168 -5.71 -5.67 1.26
N GLY A 169 -5.53 -5.57 -0.06
CA GLY A 169 -5.84 -4.37 -0.84
C GLY A 169 -4.76 -3.30 -0.76
N LEU A 170 -3.55 -3.66 -0.32
CA LEU A 170 -2.42 -2.76 -0.21
C LEU A 170 -1.64 -2.70 -1.53
N ASP A 171 -1.11 -1.52 -1.84
CA ASP A 171 -0.27 -1.30 -3.01
C ASP A 171 1.16 -1.76 -2.73
N LEU A 172 1.65 -2.77 -3.45
CA LEU A 172 3.08 -3.09 -3.48
C LEU A 172 3.78 -2.15 -4.47
N VAL A 173 4.41 -1.09 -3.96
CA VAL A 173 4.98 -0.01 -4.79
C VAL A 173 6.44 -0.22 -5.17
N GLY A 174 7.09 -1.20 -4.57
CA GLY A 174 8.42 -1.62 -4.96
C GLY A 174 8.99 -2.70 -4.06
N TRP A 175 10.15 -3.21 -4.43
CA TRP A 175 10.84 -4.23 -3.66
C TRP A 175 12.36 -4.03 -3.65
N ILE A 176 13.02 -4.50 -2.60
CA ILE A 176 14.47 -4.43 -2.42
C ILE A 176 15.01 -5.85 -2.31
N ALA A 177 16.02 -6.16 -3.10
CA ALA A 177 16.74 -7.41 -2.99
C ALA A 177 17.90 -7.23 -1.99
N ASN A 178 17.96 -8.03 -0.94
CA ASN A 178 19.04 -7.96 0.05
C ASN A 178 19.86 -9.25 0.07
N ALA A 179 21.14 -9.20 -0.27
CA ALA A 179 22.02 -10.36 -0.30
C ALA A 179 22.43 -10.81 1.11
N VAL A 180 21.57 -11.61 1.74
CA VAL A 180 21.78 -12.12 3.11
C VAL A 180 22.61 -13.39 3.15
N ASP A 181 22.52 -14.24 2.13
CA ASP A 181 23.36 -15.41 1.97
C ASP A 181 24.48 -15.12 0.95
N PRO A 182 25.74 -14.98 1.40
CA PRO A 182 26.87 -14.71 0.50
C PRO A 182 27.13 -15.88 -0.46
N LEU A 183 26.73 -17.10 -0.10
CA LEU A 183 26.99 -18.33 -0.86
C LEU A 183 25.87 -18.66 -1.85
N MET A 184 24.78 -17.88 -1.88
CA MET A 184 23.69 -18.11 -2.82
C MET A 184 24.18 -18.05 -4.27
N SER A 185 24.08 -19.18 -4.97
CA SER A 185 24.35 -19.26 -6.39
C SER A 185 23.22 -18.64 -7.22
N ARG A 186 23.52 -18.23 -8.45
CA ARG A 186 22.52 -17.73 -9.43
C ARG A 186 21.69 -16.55 -8.89
N ARG A 187 22.30 -15.66 -8.12
CA ARG A 187 21.61 -14.55 -7.45
C ARG A 187 20.94 -13.61 -8.46
N GLU A 188 21.62 -13.30 -9.55
CA GLU A 188 21.12 -12.44 -10.61
C GLU A 188 19.90 -13.06 -11.30
N GLU A 189 19.94 -14.36 -11.62
CA GLU A 189 18.81 -15.06 -12.22
C GLU A 189 17.60 -15.13 -11.28
N ASN A 190 17.82 -15.29 -9.96
CA ASN A 190 16.74 -15.23 -8.98
C ASN A 190 16.12 -13.83 -8.88
N VAL A 191 16.95 -12.79 -8.93
CA VAL A 191 16.49 -11.39 -8.94
C VAL A 191 15.71 -11.07 -10.21
N ALA A 192 16.18 -11.52 -11.39
CA ALA A 192 15.45 -11.39 -12.64
C ALA A 192 14.09 -12.12 -12.61
N ALA A 193 14.05 -13.33 -12.04
CA ALA A 193 12.79 -14.06 -11.88
C ALA A 193 11.78 -13.33 -10.99
N LEU A 194 12.25 -12.62 -9.96
CA LEU A 194 11.43 -11.77 -9.09
C LEU A 194 10.96 -10.51 -9.83
N ASP A 195 11.82 -9.85 -10.61
CA ASP A 195 11.45 -8.69 -11.43
C ASP A 195 10.27 -9.00 -12.36
N GLU A 196 10.28 -10.17 -13.01
CA GLU A 196 9.20 -10.62 -13.91
C GLU A 196 7.86 -10.88 -13.20
N ARG A 197 7.88 -11.26 -11.92
CA ARG A 197 6.71 -11.84 -11.23
C ARG A 197 6.11 -10.94 -10.15
N LEU A 198 6.91 -10.06 -9.55
CA LEU A 198 6.44 -9.16 -8.49
C LEU A 198 5.58 -8.01 -9.02
N GLY A 199 5.57 -7.74 -10.33
CA GLY A 199 4.66 -6.76 -10.94
C GLY A 199 4.83 -5.32 -10.41
N CYS A 200 5.99 -5.02 -9.84
CA CYS A 200 6.36 -3.70 -9.32
C CYS A 200 7.86 -3.46 -9.54
N ARG A 201 8.30 -2.22 -9.42
CA ARG A 201 9.70 -1.84 -9.66
C ARG A 201 10.61 -2.35 -8.54
N ARG A 202 11.76 -2.93 -8.91
CA ARG A 202 12.89 -3.10 -8.00
C ARG A 202 13.52 -1.76 -7.67
N LEU A 203 13.57 -1.44 -6.38
CA LEU A 203 14.11 -0.19 -5.85
C LEU A 203 15.63 -0.21 -5.74
N GLY A 204 16.23 -1.41 -5.66
CA GLY A 204 17.67 -1.62 -5.69
C GLY A 204 18.05 -3.04 -5.28
N VAL A 205 19.35 -3.31 -5.35
CA VAL A 205 19.99 -4.54 -4.85
C VAL A 205 21.05 -4.15 -3.85
N LEU A 206 20.93 -4.67 -2.64
CA LEU A 206 21.92 -4.53 -1.59
C LEU A 206 22.89 -5.71 -1.67
N PRO A 207 24.19 -5.48 -1.87
CA PRO A 207 25.20 -6.53 -1.83
C PRO A 207 25.31 -7.09 -0.40
N HIS A 208 26.01 -8.21 -0.28
CA HIS A 208 26.37 -8.70 1.04
C HIS A 208 27.36 -7.73 1.67
N ASP A 209 27.04 -7.23 2.86
CA ASP A 209 27.83 -6.23 3.57
C ASP A 209 28.19 -6.77 4.96
N GLU A 210 29.45 -7.19 5.12
CA GLU A 210 29.98 -7.66 6.40
C GLU A 210 30.07 -6.55 7.44
N ALA A 211 30.31 -5.31 7.00
CA ALA A 211 30.38 -4.14 7.88
C ALA A 211 28.99 -3.70 8.35
N ARG A 212 27.93 -4.12 7.63
CA ARG A 212 26.53 -3.75 7.88
C ARG A 212 26.34 -2.24 7.99
N ASP A 213 26.98 -1.48 7.11
CA ASP A 213 26.89 -0.02 7.07
C ASP A 213 25.80 0.43 6.05
N PRO A 214 24.57 0.76 6.52
CA PRO A 214 23.50 1.17 5.63
C PRO A 214 23.76 2.50 4.92
N ALA A 215 24.65 3.36 5.44
CA ALA A 215 24.96 4.64 4.80
C ALA A 215 25.70 4.43 3.48
N SER A 216 26.63 3.46 3.43
CA SER A 216 27.35 3.08 2.21
C SER A 216 26.42 2.54 1.11
N ALA A 217 25.32 1.89 1.50
CA ALA A 217 24.33 1.30 0.61
C ALA A 217 23.29 2.29 0.06
N ALA A 218 23.24 3.53 0.57
CA ALA A 218 22.23 4.53 0.22
C ALA A 218 22.17 4.83 -1.29
N GLY A 219 23.33 4.85 -1.96
CA GLY A 219 23.43 5.11 -3.40
C GLY A 219 22.91 3.98 -4.30
N LEU A 220 22.65 2.79 -3.73
CA LEU A 220 22.18 1.60 -4.45
C LEU A 220 20.67 1.46 -4.48
N LEU A 221 19.97 2.25 -3.66
CA LEU A 221 18.52 2.24 -3.56
C LEU A 221 17.92 3.49 -4.20
N SER A 222 16.62 3.41 -4.45
CA SER A 222 15.79 4.53 -4.85
C SER A 222 14.47 4.48 -4.09
N LEU A 223 13.89 5.63 -3.77
CA LEU A 223 12.51 5.65 -3.29
C LEU A 223 11.55 5.30 -4.44
N PRO A 224 10.37 4.71 -4.14
CA PRO A 224 9.29 4.66 -5.10
C PRO A 224 9.04 6.06 -5.64
N ALA A 225 8.72 6.16 -6.94
CA ALA A 225 8.25 7.42 -7.46
C ALA A 225 7.08 7.91 -6.58
N PRO A 226 6.96 9.23 -6.30
CA PRO A 226 5.75 9.73 -5.69
C PRO A 226 4.57 9.14 -6.46
N PRO A 227 3.46 8.78 -5.79
CA PRO A 227 2.22 8.61 -6.52
C PRO A 227 2.10 9.90 -7.34
N ARG A 228 2.13 9.78 -8.67
CA ARG A 228 1.81 10.94 -9.51
C ARG A 228 0.49 11.44 -8.92
N GLU A 229 0.39 12.73 -8.62
CA GLU A 229 -0.92 13.38 -8.74
C GLU A 229 -1.32 13.12 -10.19
N ALA A 230 -1.93 11.96 -10.42
CA ALA A 230 -2.48 11.62 -11.69
C ALA A 230 -3.52 12.69 -11.87
N ALA A 231 -3.33 13.55 -12.88
CA ALA A 231 -4.19 14.69 -13.17
C ALA A 231 -5.61 14.33 -12.75
N ALA A 232 -6.11 14.96 -11.68
CA ALA A 232 -7.37 14.57 -11.09
C ALA A 232 -8.39 14.48 -12.23
N GLY A 233 -9.00 13.31 -12.41
CA GLY A 233 -9.88 13.05 -13.55
C GLY A 233 -9.32 12.23 -14.72
N ALA A 234 -8.04 11.86 -14.76
CA ALA A 234 -7.53 10.97 -15.82
C ALA A 234 -8.36 9.68 -15.92
N ILE A 235 -8.78 9.34 -17.14
CA ILE A 235 -9.61 8.15 -17.40
C ILE A 235 -8.73 6.92 -17.50
N VAL A 236 -9.06 5.86 -16.75
CA VAL A 236 -8.34 4.57 -16.74
C VAL A 236 -9.32 3.45 -17.08
N LEU A 237 -8.90 2.55 -17.97
CA LEU A 237 -9.67 1.40 -18.41
C LEU A 237 -9.10 0.13 -17.78
N ILE A 238 -9.95 -0.66 -17.11
CA ILE A 238 -9.53 -1.86 -16.39
C ILE A 238 -10.54 -3.00 -16.58
N ASP A 239 -10.19 -4.05 -17.31
CA ASP A 239 -11.16 -5.13 -17.62
C ASP A 239 -11.68 -5.87 -16.38
N SER A 240 -10.91 -5.88 -15.29
CA SER A 240 -11.28 -6.56 -14.04
C SER A 240 -11.19 -5.62 -12.86
N ALA A 241 -12.31 -5.41 -12.18
CA ALA A 241 -12.39 -4.63 -10.94
C ALA A 241 -11.48 -5.20 -9.83
N ALA A 242 -11.09 -6.48 -9.90
CA ALA A 242 -10.12 -7.05 -8.97
C ALA A 242 -8.73 -6.39 -9.06
N ARG A 243 -8.42 -5.71 -10.17
CA ARG A 243 -7.20 -4.92 -10.40
C ARG A 243 -7.32 -3.46 -9.92
N LEU A 244 -8.44 -3.09 -9.31
CA LEU A 244 -8.55 -1.78 -8.67
C LEU A 244 -7.71 -1.76 -7.40
N HIS A 245 -6.85 -0.75 -7.27
CA HIS A 245 -5.92 -0.56 -6.15
C HIS A 245 -5.66 0.95 -5.94
N GLY A 246 -4.89 1.34 -4.93
CA GLY A 246 -4.76 2.74 -4.49
C GLY A 246 -4.10 3.68 -5.52
N GLY A 247 -3.40 3.12 -6.52
CA GLY A 247 -2.85 3.86 -7.66
C GLY A 247 -3.91 4.52 -8.56
N HIS A 248 -5.18 4.16 -8.42
CA HIS A 248 -6.30 4.75 -9.17
C HIS A 248 -7.03 5.85 -8.39
N ARG A 249 -6.52 6.23 -7.21
CA ARG A 249 -7.11 7.28 -6.39
C ARG A 249 -7.30 8.58 -7.17
N GLY A 250 -8.49 9.17 -7.05
CA GLY A 250 -8.84 10.42 -7.74
C GLY A 250 -9.06 10.32 -9.26
N ARG A 251 -8.98 9.12 -9.83
CA ARG A 251 -9.18 8.88 -11.28
C ARG A 251 -10.62 8.50 -11.61
N VAL A 252 -10.99 8.69 -12.87
CA VAL A 252 -12.21 8.11 -13.42
C VAL A 252 -11.86 6.71 -13.95
N VAL A 253 -12.51 5.67 -13.42
CA VAL A 253 -12.18 4.30 -13.80
C VAL A 253 -13.37 3.65 -14.50
N VAL A 254 -13.16 3.16 -15.71
CA VAL A 254 -14.12 2.32 -16.43
C VAL A 254 -13.68 0.88 -16.28
N THR A 255 -14.54 0.05 -15.71
CA THR A 255 -14.24 -1.37 -15.54
C THR A 255 -15.00 -2.23 -16.54
N GLY A 256 -14.39 -3.34 -16.98
CA GLY A 256 -15.10 -4.40 -17.71
C GLY A 256 -15.90 -5.33 -16.79
N SER A 257 -15.93 -5.08 -15.48
CA SER A 257 -16.59 -5.94 -14.50
C SER A 257 -18.01 -5.50 -14.22
N HIS A 258 -18.83 -6.44 -13.73
CA HIS A 258 -20.18 -6.12 -13.33
C HIS A 258 -20.23 -5.33 -12.00
N GLY A 259 -21.30 -4.57 -11.78
CA GLY A 259 -21.53 -3.78 -10.56
C GLY A 259 -22.00 -4.63 -9.37
N GLY A 260 -21.40 -5.79 -9.12
CA GLY A 260 -21.78 -6.66 -8.01
C GLY A 260 -21.21 -6.27 -6.65
N ARG A 261 -21.72 -6.86 -5.57
CA ARG A 261 -21.28 -6.54 -4.18
C ARG A 261 -19.76 -6.70 -3.96
N SER A 262 -19.14 -7.68 -4.61
CA SER A 262 -17.70 -7.92 -4.50
C SER A 262 -16.87 -6.80 -5.10
N THR A 263 -17.30 -6.22 -6.23
CA THR A 263 -16.57 -5.17 -6.95
C THR A 263 -16.60 -3.83 -6.22
N ALA A 264 -17.65 -3.55 -5.44
CA ALA A 264 -17.72 -2.40 -4.55
C ALA A 264 -16.52 -2.31 -3.60
N ARG A 265 -16.08 -3.43 -3.01
CA ARG A 265 -14.93 -3.45 -2.09
C ARG A 265 -13.63 -3.02 -2.78
N HIS A 266 -13.45 -3.42 -4.03
CA HIS A 266 -12.28 -3.05 -4.82
C HIS A 266 -12.31 -1.56 -5.17
N ALA A 267 -13.47 -1.02 -5.55
CA ALA A 267 -13.62 0.41 -5.84
C ALA A 267 -13.40 1.31 -4.61
N LEU A 268 -13.90 0.91 -3.42
CA LEU A 268 -13.64 1.64 -2.17
C LEU A 268 -12.14 1.71 -1.85
N ARG A 269 -11.42 0.59 -2.01
CA ARG A 269 -9.97 0.53 -1.79
C ARG A 269 -9.19 1.43 -2.76
N ALA A 270 -9.63 1.48 -4.01
CA ALA A 270 -8.99 2.33 -5.02
C ALA A 270 -9.15 3.83 -4.71
N GLY A 271 -10.23 4.25 -4.05
CA GLY A 271 -10.51 5.66 -3.81
C GLY A 271 -10.63 6.45 -5.11
N ALA A 272 -11.15 5.81 -6.16
CA ALA A 272 -11.40 6.45 -7.45
C ALA A 272 -12.38 7.61 -7.29
N ARG A 273 -12.27 8.61 -8.17
CA ARG A 273 -13.21 9.74 -8.25
C ARG A 273 -14.59 9.28 -8.72
N LEU A 274 -14.61 8.36 -9.68
CA LEU A 274 -15.81 7.76 -10.25
C LEU A 274 -15.48 6.36 -10.77
N CYS A 275 -16.35 5.38 -10.53
CA CYS A 275 -16.24 4.03 -11.12
C CYS A 275 -17.43 3.70 -12.01
N PHE A 276 -17.15 3.19 -13.21
CA PHE A 276 -18.14 2.57 -14.09
C PHE A 276 -18.02 1.05 -14.05
N PHE A 277 -19.18 0.39 -14.02
CA PHE A 277 -19.29 -1.07 -14.11
C PHE A 277 -20.27 -1.46 -15.21
N ASN A 278 -20.13 -2.65 -15.77
CA ASN A 278 -21.18 -3.21 -16.61
C ASN A 278 -22.39 -3.62 -15.72
N ASP A 279 -23.63 -3.47 -16.17
CA ASP A 279 -24.80 -3.88 -15.38
C ASP A 279 -25.04 -5.40 -15.39
N ALA A 280 -24.42 -6.12 -16.34
CA ALA A 280 -24.59 -7.56 -16.56
C ALA A 280 -26.07 -8.00 -16.57
N GLY A 281 -26.94 -7.17 -17.17
CA GLY A 281 -28.39 -7.43 -17.24
C GLY A 281 -29.09 -7.34 -15.89
N ARG A 282 -28.45 -6.72 -14.89
CA ARG A 282 -28.87 -6.55 -13.49
C ARG A 282 -29.03 -7.86 -12.70
N GLY A 283 -29.36 -8.96 -13.35
CA GLY A 283 -29.55 -10.26 -12.72
C GLY A 283 -30.71 -10.28 -11.71
N LYS A 284 -30.82 -11.36 -10.94
CA LYS A 284 -31.84 -11.49 -9.90
C LYS A 284 -31.62 -10.45 -8.80
N ASP A 285 -32.70 -9.79 -8.36
CA ASP A 285 -32.68 -8.81 -7.27
C ASP A 285 -31.64 -7.68 -7.46
N ASP A 286 -31.41 -7.28 -8.71
CA ASP A 286 -30.45 -6.23 -9.08
C ASP A 286 -29.00 -6.51 -8.66
N ALA A 287 -28.62 -7.79 -8.56
CA ALA A 287 -27.30 -8.24 -8.15
C ALA A 287 -26.13 -7.66 -8.99
N GLY A 288 -26.36 -7.42 -10.28
CA GLY A 288 -25.41 -6.85 -11.24
C GLY A 288 -25.14 -5.35 -11.06
N VAL A 289 -25.96 -4.64 -10.27
CA VAL A 289 -25.80 -3.21 -9.95
C VAL A 289 -25.72 -2.92 -8.44
N ALA A 290 -25.71 -3.96 -7.61
CA ALA A 290 -25.71 -3.88 -6.14
C ALA A 290 -24.54 -3.08 -5.55
N ALA A 291 -23.44 -2.90 -6.29
CA ALA A 291 -22.30 -2.08 -5.88
C ALA A 291 -22.69 -0.62 -5.64
N LEU A 292 -23.60 -0.05 -6.43
CA LEU A 292 -23.91 1.38 -6.40
C LEU A 292 -24.44 1.83 -5.03
N ALA A 293 -25.32 1.05 -4.40
CA ALA A 293 -25.82 1.33 -3.06
C ALA A 293 -24.72 1.21 -1.97
N MET A 294 -23.77 0.30 -2.15
CA MET A 294 -22.63 0.18 -1.23
C MET A 294 -21.68 1.37 -1.36
N LEU A 295 -21.39 1.79 -2.59
CA LEU A 295 -20.51 2.91 -2.90
C LEU A 295 -21.14 4.24 -2.49
N GLN A 296 -22.46 4.39 -2.66
CA GLN A 296 -23.22 5.56 -2.19
C GLN A 296 -23.07 5.78 -0.69
N ARG A 297 -23.18 4.73 0.12
CA ARG A 297 -23.02 4.84 1.59
C ARG A 297 -21.62 5.30 2.01
N ALA A 298 -20.62 5.12 1.14
CA ALA A 298 -19.26 5.57 1.36
C ALA A 298 -18.94 6.90 0.65
N GLY A 299 -19.93 7.54 0.00
CA GLY A 299 -19.76 8.77 -0.76
C GLY A 299 -18.97 8.62 -2.07
N LEU A 300 -18.78 7.40 -2.58
CA LEU A 300 -18.05 7.15 -3.83
C LEU A 300 -19.02 7.16 -5.02
N ALA A 301 -18.76 8.03 -5.99
CA ALA A 301 -19.55 8.15 -7.21
C ALA A 301 -19.40 6.90 -8.09
N ALA A 302 -20.51 6.32 -8.53
CA ALA A 302 -20.51 5.14 -9.37
C ALA A 302 -21.71 5.10 -10.32
N ALA A 303 -21.48 4.49 -11.49
CA ALA A 303 -22.51 4.24 -12.49
C ALA A 303 -22.35 2.84 -13.08
N CYS A 304 -23.46 2.27 -13.56
CA CYS A 304 -23.46 1.08 -14.39
C CYS A 304 -23.79 1.43 -15.85
N TYR A 305 -23.18 0.74 -16.80
CA TYR A 305 -23.47 0.82 -18.23
C TYR A 305 -24.02 -0.50 -18.78
N SER A 306 -24.77 -0.42 -19.87
CA SER A 306 -25.53 -1.53 -20.43
C SER A 306 -24.64 -2.66 -20.95
N HIS A 307 -24.93 -3.88 -20.52
CA HIS A 307 -24.41 -5.11 -21.12
C HIS A 307 -24.83 -5.33 -22.58
N ASP A 308 -25.94 -4.73 -23.03
CA ASP A 308 -26.39 -4.82 -24.43
C ASP A 308 -25.57 -3.93 -25.36
N SER A 309 -24.99 -2.84 -24.83
CA SER A 309 -24.18 -1.90 -25.60
C SER A 309 -22.69 -2.19 -25.57
N ALA A 310 -22.22 -2.97 -24.60
CA ALA A 310 -20.80 -3.25 -24.42
C ALA A 310 -20.54 -4.60 -23.72
N CYS A 311 -19.45 -5.24 -24.14
CA CYS A 311 -19.03 -6.56 -23.69
C CYS A 311 -18.63 -6.56 -22.22
N LEU A 312 -19.20 -7.49 -21.44
CA LEU A 312 -18.69 -7.81 -20.13
C LEU A 312 -17.26 -8.37 -20.26
N GLY A 313 -16.33 -7.83 -19.48
CA GLY A 313 -14.91 -8.20 -19.50
C GLY A 313 -14.05 -7.35 -20.43
N ASP A 314 -14.59 -6.32 -21.10
CA ASP A 314 -13.82 -5.39 -21.94
C ASP A 314 -14.07 -3.94 -21.53
N ALA A 315 -13.11 -3.33 -20.83
CA ALA A 315 -13.26 -1.95 -20.39
C ALA A 315 -13.15 -0.93 -21.54
N ARG A 316 -12.49 -1.28 -22.65
CA ARG A 316 -12.35 -0.41 -23.82
C ARG A 316 -13.65 -0.34 -24.59
N ASP A 317 -14.31 -1.49 -24.77
CA ASP A 317 -15.64 -1.54 -25.35
C ASP A 317 -16.67 -0.83 -24.47
N GLY A 318 -16.62 -1.07 -23.15
CA GLY A 318 -17.42 -0.35 -22.15
C GLY A 318 -17.25 1.17 -22.22
N PHE A 319 -16.03 1.65 -22.43
CA PHE A 319 -15.77 3.09 -22.59
C PHE A 319 -16.31 3.63 -23.91
N GLY A 320 -16.02 2.99 -25.04
CA GLY A 320 -16.36 3.50 -26.36
C GLY A 320 -17.83 3.39 -26.73
N ASN A 321 -18.51 2.33 -26.28
CA ASN A 321 -19.86 1.96 -26.74
C ASN A 321 -20.90 1.92 -25.61
N GLY A 322 -20.47 1.99 -24.35
CA GLY A 322 -21.37 1.86 -23.20
C GLY A 322 -22.34 3.04 -23.05
N TYR A 323 -23.59 2.71 -22.68
CA TYR A 323 -24.60 3.69 -22.24
C TYR A 323 -25.00 3.44 -20.79
N ILE A 324 -25.08 4.50 -19.99
CA ILE A 324 -25.39 4.41 -18.57
C ILE A 324 -26.82 3.90 -18.34
N THR A 325 -26.97 2.88 -17.51
CA THR A 325 -28.27 2.31 -17.12
C THR A 325 -28.65 2.63 -15.69
N VAL A 326 -27.67 2.83 -14.79
CA VAL A 326 -27.91 3.18 -13.39
C VAL A 326 -26.84 4.14 -12.90
N VAL A 327 -27.24 5.13 -12.09
CA VAL A 327 -26.35 6.07 -11.40
C VAL A 327 -26.68 6.09 -9.91
N ASN A 328 -25.67 6.27 -9.05
CA ASN A 328 -25.92 6.62 -7.64
C ASN A 328 -25.96 8.14 -7.45
N ASP A 329 -26.45 8.60 -6.29
CA ASP A 329 -26.62 10.04 -6.03
C ASP A 329 -25.31 10.82 -6.09
N ALA A 330 -24.20 10.22 -5.63
CA ALA A 330 -22.87 10.82 -5.73
C ALA A 330 -22.43 11.04 -7.20
N ALA A 331 -22.72 10.10 -8.10
CA ALA A 331 -22.50 10.29 -9.53
C ALA A 331 -23.49 11.28 -10.16
N ALA A 332 -24.76 11.25 -9.74
CA ALA A 332 -25.76 12.21 -10.22
C ALA A 332 -25.41 13.65 -9.84
N ALA A 333 -24.84 13.88 -8.65
CA ALA A 333 -24.32 15.18 -8.23
C ALA A 333 -23.14 15.67 -9.08
N MET A 334 -22.44 14.77 -9.78
CA MET A 334 -21.42 15.11 -10.78
C MET A 334 -22.01 15.38 -12.17
N GLY A 335 -23.34 15.32 -12.32
CA GLY A 335 -24.05 15.58 -13.57
C GLY A 335 -24.32 14.34 -14.42
N LEU A 336 -23.97 13.13 -13.95
CA LEU A 336 -24.23 11.88 -14.68
C LEU A 336 -25.72 11.55 -14.70
N ARG A 337 -26.19 11.01 -15.82
CA ARG A 337 -27.60 10.64 -16.03
C ARG A 337 -27.72 9.31 -16.75
N VAL A 338 -28.81 8.58 -16.50
CA VAL A 338 -29.18 7.40 -17.28
C VAL A 338 -29.37 7.79 -18.75
N GLY A 339 -28.89 6.95 -19.67
CA GLY A 339 -28.88 7.18 -21.11
C GLY A 339 -27.66 7.94 -21.64
N MET A 340 -26.83 8.53 -20.79
CA MET A 340 -25.59 9.19 -21.19
C MET A 340 -24.56 8.15 -21.67
N SER A 341 -23.74 8.52 -22.66
CA SER A 341 -22.62 7.65 -23.08
C SER A 341 -21.53 7.62 -22.00
N VAL A 342 -20.83 6.49 -21.87
CA VAL A 342 -19.73 6.37 -20.90
C VAL A 342 -18.59 7.34 -21.23
N VAL A 343 -18.30 7.60 -22.52
CA VAL A 343 -17.31 8.62 -22.93
C VAL A 343 -17.68 10.00 -22.38
N GLU A 344 -18.92 10.44 -22.59
CA GLU A 344 -19.40 11.76 -22.16
C GLU A 344 -19.33 11.89 -20.63
N ALA A 345 -19.89 10.90 -19.91
CA ALA A 345 -19.91 10.88 -18.47
C ALA A 345 -18.52 10.84 -17.84
N ALA A 346 -17.63 10.02 -18.39
CA ALA A 346 -16.25 9.92 -17.93
C ALA A 346 -15.49 11.23 -18.19
N SER A 347 -15.74 11.89 -19.32
CA SER A 347 -15.12 13.18 -19.66
C SER A 347 -15.61 14.31 -18.74
N LEU A 348 -16.92 14.35 -18.44
CA LEU A 348 -17.50 15.29 -17.49
C LEU A 348 -16.90 15.12 -16.08
N ALA A 349 -16.75 13.87 -15.66
CA ALA A 349 -16.13 13.55 -14.37
C ALA A 349 -14.63 13.84 -14.36
N ALA A 350 -13.95 13.74 -15.51
CA ALA A 350 -12.53 14.03 -15.66
C ALA A 350 -12.21 15.52 -15.58
N HIS A 351 -13.08 16.36 -16.13
CA HIS A 351 -12.92 17.80 -16.20
C HIS A 351 -14.18 18.48 -15.64
N PRO A 352 -14.32 18.62 -14.30
CA PRO A 352 -15.37 19.46 -13.76
C PRO A 352 -15.13 20.87 -14.32
N GLY A 353 -16.08 21.39 -15.10
CA GLY A 353 -15.96 22.71 -15.71
C GLY A 353 -15.52 23.74 -14.65
N THR A 354 -14.57 24.59 -15.00
CA THR A 354 -14.40 25.86 -14.30
C THR A 354 -15.72 26.59 -14.47
N GLY A 355 -16.53 26.63 -13.41
CA GLY A 355 -17.78 27.37 -13.43
C GLY A 355 -17.47 28.82 -13.73
N GLU A 356 -17.94 29.31 -14.87
CA GLU A 356 -18.26 30.72 -15.05
C GLU A 356 -19.44 31.03 -14.13
N ASP A 357 -19.15 31.70 -13.02
CA ASP A 357 -20.06 32.66 -12.37
C ASP A 357 -19.52 34.07 -12.66
#